data_AF-A0A924E2X6-F1
#
_entry.id   AF-A0A924E2X6-F1
#
_cell.length_a   1.000
_cell.length_b   1.000
_cell.length_c   1.000
_cell.angle_alpha   90.00
_cell.angle_beta   90.00
_cell.angle_gamma   90.00
#
_symmetry.space_group_name_H-M   'P 1'
#
loop_
_entity.id
_entity.type
_entity.pdbx_description
1 polymer ?
#
loop_
_entity_poly.entity_id
_entity_poly.type
_entity_poly.pdbx_seq_one_letter_code
_entity_poly.pdbx_strand_id
1 'polypeptide(L)' 'DIAAGRELSANIHPGDLIQTTGVEGRVEKVGFGATYVRTEQGLMAVPNHLMASQIITLRTAPPIAELKRPAA' A
#
# COMPACT_ATOMS: atom_id res chain seq x y z
N ASP A 1 0.77 -11.73 13.39
CA ASP A 1 -0.07 -12.42 12.41
C ASP A 1 0.71 -12.63 11.12
N ILE A 2 1.40 -13.77 11.00
CA ILE A 2 2.40 -14.01 9.94
C ILE A 2 1.71 -14.34 8.61
N ALA A 3 0.54 -15.00 8.64
CA ALA A 3 -0.22 -15.36 7.44
C ALA A 3 -0.79 -14.13 6.74
N ALA A 4 -1.44 -13.24 7.49
CA ALA A 4 -1.98 -11.99 6.96
C ALA A 4 -0.88 -11.09 6.34
N GLY A 5 0.30 -11.02 6.97
CA GLY A 5 1.43 -10.28 6.41
C GLY A 5 1.93 -10.85 5.08
N ARG A 6 1.91 -12.17 4.93
CA ARG A 6 2.30 -12.85 3.69
C ARG A 6 1.30 -12.57 2.56
N GLU A 7 0.00 -12.64 2.84
CA GLU A 7 -1.04 -12.34 1.84
C GLU A 7 -1.03 -10.88 1.41
N LEU A 8 -0.84 -9.94 2.35
CA LEU A 8 -0.71 -8.52 2.02
C LEU A 8 0.52 -8.25 1.17
N SER A 9 1.67 -8.87 1.48
CA SER A 9 2.90 -8.69 0.69
C SER A 9 2.80 -9.20 -0.75
N ALA A 10 1.81 -10.05 -1.07
CA ALA A 10 1.56 -10.53 -2.42
C ALA A 10 0.70 -9.57 -3.25
N ASN A 11 -0.08 -8.70 -2.60
CA ASN A 11 -1.07 -7.85 -3.26
C ASN A 11 -0.76 -6.34 -3.12
N ILE A 12 0.08 -5.97 -2.16
CA ILE A 12 0.41 -4.60 -1.82
C ILE A 12 1.92 -4.42 -1.85
N HIS A 13 2.36 -3.42 -2.58
CA HIS A 13 3.77 -3.13 -2.81
C HIS A 13 4.15 -1.76 -2.24
N PRO A 14 5.42 -1.59 -1.80
CA PRO A 14 5.96 -0.27 -1.51
C PRO A 14 5.76 0.69 -2.69
N GLY A 15 5.19 1.86 -2.41
CA GLY A 15 4.83 2.88 -3.39
C GLY A 15 3.33 2.91 -3.74
N ASP A 16 2.59 1.84 -3.46
CA ASP A 16 1.15 1.79 -3.72
C ASP A 16 0.41 2.80 -2.85
N LEU A 17 -0.45 3.60 -3.46
CA LEU A 17 -1.38 4.46 -2.73
C LEU A 17 -2.56 3.59 -2.29
N ILE A 18 -2.74 3.47 -0.98
CA ILE A 18 -3.84 2.70 -0.40
C ILE A 18 -4.78 3.62 0.38
N GLN A 19 -6.04 3.24 0.39
CA GLN A 19 -7.07 3.88 1.19
C GLN A 19 -7.85 2.80 1.95
N THR A 20 -7.81 2.87 3.27
CA THR A 20 -8.54 1.99 4.20
C THR A 20 -9.43 2.83 5.12
N THR A 21 -10.19 2.18 5.99
CA THR A 21 -11.02 2.87 6.98
C THR A 21 -10.14 3.58 8.01
N GLY A 22 -9.87 4.86 7.77
CA GLY A 22 -9.14 5.75 8.67
C GLY A 22 -7.66 5.96 8.33
N VAL A 23 -7.15 5.36 7.25
CA VAL A 23 -5.77 5.59 6.78
C VAL A 23 -5.77 5.74 5.26
N GLU A 24 -5.25 6.87 4.78
CA GLU A 24 -4.96 7.10 3.36
C GLU A 24 -3.49 7.50 3.24
N GLY A 25 -2.75 6.80 2.38
CA GLY A 25 -1.34 7.07 2.20
C GLY A 25 -0.62 6.05 1.35
N ARG A 26 0.67 6.28 1.14
CA ARG A 26 1.51 5.38 0.35
C ARG A 26 2.14 4.33 1.22
N VAL A 27 2.10 3.08 0.77
CA VAL A 27 2.78 1.98 1.45
C VAL A 27 4.27 2.22 1.36
N GLU A 28 4.93 2.28 2.51
CA GLU A 28 6.38 2.41 2.58
C GLU A 28 7.03 1.03 2.70
N LYS A 29 6.42 0.15 3.50
CA LYS A 29 6.92 -1.20 3.72
C LYS A 29 5.82 -2.12 4.24
N VAL A 30 5.79 -3.35 3.74
CA VAL A 30 4.99 -4.43 4.33
C VAL A 30 5.90 -5.26 5.24
N GLY A 31 5.63 -5.26 6.54
CA GLY A 31 6.33 -6.08 7.53
C GLY A 31 5.55 -7.33 7.91
N PHE A 32 6.18 -8.23 8.67
CA PHE A 32 5.54 -9.48 9.10
C PHE A 32 4.29 -9.28 9.97
N GLY A 33 4.25 -8.24 10.81
CA GLY A 33 3.14 -7.96 11.72
C GLY A 33 2.30 -6.73 11.39
N ALA A 34 2.86 -5.79 10.63
CA ALA A 34 2.23 -4.53 10.29
C ALA A 34 2.74 -4.00 8.94
N THR A 35 1.87 -3.26 8.26
CA THR A 35 2.17 -2.48 7.06
C THR A 35 2.38 -1.03 7.46
N TYR A 36 3.46 -0.44 6.99
CA TYR A 36 3.83 0.94 7.26
C TYR A 36 3.37 1.80 6.09
N VAL A 37 2.54 2.80 6.39
CA VAL A 37 1.88 3.67 5.42
C VAL A 37 2.27 5.10 5.72
N ARG A 38 2.86 5.78 4.74
CA ARG A 38 3.19 7.19 4.77
C ARG A 38 1.95 8.00 4.42
N THR A 39 1.35 8.63 5.43
CA THR A 39 0.22 9.55 5.30
C THR A 39 0.70 11.00 5.35
N GLU A 40 -0.20 11.97 5.14
CA GLU A 40 0.12 13.40 5.29
C GLU A 40 0.51 13.76 6.73
N GLN A 41 0.05 12.99 7.71
CA GLN A 41 0.33 13.21 9.13
C GLN A 41 1.64 12.54 9.60
N GLY A 42 2.22 11.65 8.78
CA GLY A 42 3.46 10.95 9.09
C GLY A 42 3.42 9.46 8.74
N LEU A 43 4.31 8.69 9.36
CA LEU A 43 4.34 7.24 9.16
C LEU A 43 3.38 6.56 10.14
N MET A 44 2.41 5.81 9.62
CA MET A 44 1.47 5.03 10.40
C MET A 44 1.75 3.54 10.23
N ALA A 45 1.76 2.80 11.34
CA ALA A 45 1.85 1.34 11.33
C ALA A 45 0.44 0.75 11.46
N VAL A 46 -0.02 0.08 10.41
CA VAL A 46 -1.33 -0.58 10.36
C VAL A 46 -1.14 -2.09 10.57
N PRO A 47 -1.73 -2.70 11.61
CA PRO A 47 -1.63 -4.14 11.82
C PRO A 47 -2.16 -4.95 10.64
N ASN A 48 -1.44 -6.00 10.24
CA ASN A 48 -1.78 -6.78 9.06
C ASN A 48 -3.16 -7.45 9.14
N HIS A 49 -3.56 -7.90 10.33
CA HIS A 49 -4.88 -8.51 10.54
C HIS A 49 -6.04 -7.52 10.35
N LEU A 50 -5.82 -6.23 10.69
CA LEU A 50 -6.81 -5.18 10.44
C LEU A 50 -6.88 -4.83 8.96
N MET A 51 -5.72 -4.71 8.30
CA MET A 51 -5.68 -4.50 6.84
C MET A 51 -6.38 -5.63 6.09
N ALA A 52 -6.08 -6.89 6.43
CA ALA A 52 -6.69 -8.06 5.77
C ALA A 52 -8.20 -8.18 6.01
N SER A 53 -8.71 -7.62 7.12
CA SER A 53 -10.14 -7.64 7.46
C SER A 53 -10.92 -6.44 6.88
N GLN A 54 -10.25 -5.51 6.21
CA GLN A 54 -10.85 -4.29 5.66
C GLN A 54 -10.80 -4.30 4.14
N ILE A 55 -11.74 -3.57 3.52
CA ILE A 55 -11.67 -3.29 2.09
C ILE A 55 -10.54 -2.28 1.86
N ILE A 56 -9.51 -2.69 1.12
CA ILE A 56 -8.38 -1.85 0.75
C ILE A 56 -8.59 -1.38 -0.68
N THR A 57 -8.73 -0.07 -0.88
CA THR A 57 -8.74 0.49 -2.24
C THR A 57 -7.32 0.78 -2.66
N LEU A 58 -6.82 0.02 -3.64
CA LEU A 58 -5.52 0.26 -4.28
C LEU A 58 -5.70 1.27 -5.42
N ARG A 59 -5.06 2.43 -5.28
CA ARG A 59 -4.94 3.43 -6.35
C ARG A 59 -3.55 3.32 -6.95
N THR A 60 -3.30 2.22 -7.67
CA THR A 60 -2.11 2.12 -8.51
C THR A 60 -2.26 3.13 -9.66
N ALA A 61 -1.42 4.16 -9.68
CA ALA A 61 -1.23 4.91 -10.92
C ALA A 61 -0.76 3.93 -11.99
N PRO A 62 -1.18 4.07 -13.27
CA PRO A 62 -0.65 3.23 -14.33
C PRO A 62 0.88 3.30 -14.29
N PRO A 63 1.58 2.17 -14.52
CA PRO A 63 3.04 2.15 -14.51
C PRO A 63 3.54 3.27 -15.44
N ILE A 64 4.49 4.07 -14.97
CA ILE A 64 5.14 5.16 -15.73
C ILE A 64 6.07 4.57 -16.83
N ALA A 65 5.66 3.46 -17.45
CA ALA A 65 6.40 2.74 -18.47
C ALA A 65 5.96 3.10 -19.90
N GLU A 66 4.85 3.83 -20.08
CA GLU A 66 4.37 4.24 -21.42
C GLU A 66 4.46 5.75 -21.70
N LEU A 67 5.03 6.56 -20.80
CA LEU A 67 5.43 7.93 -21.14
C LEU A 67 6.84 7.96 -21.74
N LYS A 68 7.12 7.09 -22.71
CA LYS A 68 8.22 7.32 -23.67
C LYS A 68 7.77 8.43 -24.63
N ARG A 69 8.07 9.66 -24.24
CA ARG A 69 8.38 10.90 -25.01
C ARG A 69 7.59 11.21 -26.32
N PRO A 70 7.36 12.51 -26.59
CA PRO A 70 6.53 12.95 -27.72
C PRO A 70 7.18 12.60 -29.06
N ALA A 71 6.40 12.06 -30.00
CA ALA A 71 6.78 12.13 -31.40
C ALA A 71 6.45 13.54 -31.91
N ALA A 72 7.45 14.13 -32.55
CA ALA A 72 7.50 15.48 -33.11
C ALA A 72 6.43 15.76 -34.16
#